data_AF-A0A956NQ54-F1
#
_entry.id   AF-A0A956NQ54-F1
#
_cell.length_a   1.000
_cell.length_b   1.000
_cell.length_c   1.000
_cell.angle_alpha   90.00
_cell.angle_beta   90.00
_cell.angle_gamma   90.00
#
_symmetry.space_group_name_H-M   'P 1'
#
loop_
_entity.id
_entity.type
_entity.pdbx_description
1 polymer ?
#
loop_
_entity_poly.entity_id
_entity_poly.type
_entity_poly.pdbx_seq_one_letter_code
_entity_poly.pdbx_strand_id
1 'polypeptide(L)'
;MALQNRGITVMGLTHRQPSVAQATVRQVASLGFDFITTAPSKDSFVVPAASPTLYLQGILFVSDYNKKGDVFMPFLSMITKSPKKVVFIDDKRKNVEELEQTLMKYGIEYVGIYYTAIEHAKPVYSRDLAEYQYKFLDKIISNEAANFLMQHGLE
;
A
#
# COMPACT_ATOMS: atom_id res chain seq x y z
N MET A 1 -5.25 -15.36 -2.65
CA MET A 1 -5.47 -16.69 -3.27
C MET A 1 -6.92 -16.98 -3.63
N ALA A 2 -7.91 -17.00 -2.73
CA ALA A 2 -9.29 -17.41 -3.09
C ALA A 2 -9.94 -16.60 -4.24
N LEU A 3 -9.76 -15.28 -4.28
CA LEU A 3 -10.26 -14.44 -5.39
C LEU A 3 -9.51 -14.71 -6.70
N GLN A 4 -8.19 -14.79 -6.61
CA GLN A 4 -7.31 -15.01 -7.76
C GLN A 4 -7.54 -16.40 -8.40
N ASN A 5 -7.80 -17.42 -7.59
CA ASN A 5 -8.16 -18.78 -8.04
C ASN A 5 -9.50 -18.81 -8.81
N ARG A 6 -10.35 -17.80 -8.62
CA ARG A 6 -11.59 -17.62 -9.39
C ARG A 6 -11.38 -16.74 -10.63
N GLY A 7 -10.14 -16.43 -10.99
CA GLY A 7 -9.79 -15.57 -12.11
C GLY A 7 -10.07 -14.08 -11.89
N ILE A 8 -10.34 -13.66 -10.65
CA ILE A 8 -10.58 -12.24 -10.34
C ILE A 8 -9.23 -11.51 -10.29
N THR A 9 -9.15 -10.40 -11.03
CA THR A 9 -8.00 -9.50 -11.00
C THR A 9 -7.83 -8.87 -9.62
N VAL A 10 -6.62 -8.96 -9.07
CA VAL A 10 -6.21 -8.39 -7.79
C VAL A 10 -4.90 -7.64 -8.00
N MET A 11 -4.79 -6.44 -7.45
CA MET A 11 -3.60 -5.60 -7.53
C MET A 11 -3.44 -4.76 -6.25
N GLY A 12 -2.22 -4.28 -6.00
CA GLY A 12 -1.94 -3.30 -4.95
C GLY A 12 -2.04 -1.86 -5.46
N LEU A 13 -2.47 -0.93 -4.60
CA LEU A 13 -2.50 0.50 -4.87
C LEU A 13 -2.06 1.28 -3.63
N THR A 14 -0.90 1.93 -3.69
CA THR A 14 -0.22 2.47 -2.50
C THR A 14 0.36 3.86 -2.73
N HIS A 15 0.34 4.71 -1.69
CA HIS A 15 1.05 6.00 -1.69
C HIS A 15 2.56 5.87 -1.47
N ARG A 16 3.09 4.65 -1.28
CA ARG A 16 4.54 4.46 -1.19
C ARG A 16 5.23 5.00 -2.45
N GLN A 17 6.41 5.59 -2.25
CA GLN A 17 7.22 6.14 -3.32
C GLN A 17 7.87 5.03 -4.17
N PRO A 18 8.11 5.26 -5.47
CA PRO A 18 8.79 4.30 -6.34
C PRO A 18 10.16 3.83 -5.81
N SER A 19 10.88 4.67 -5.08
CA SER A 19 12.19 4.33 -4.48
C SER A 19 12.14 3.13 -3.52
N VAL A 20 10.98 2.88 -2.89
CA VAL A 20 10.79 1.74 -1.97
C VAL A 20 9.99 0.59 -2.60
N ALA A 21 9.78 0.61 -3.91
CA ALA A 21 8.92 -0.36 -4.60
C ALA A 21 9.43 -1.80 -4.46
N GLN A 22 10.73 -2.02 -4.69
CA GLN A 22 11.35 -3.35 -4.56
C GLN A 22 11.26 -3.89 -3.13
N ALA A 23 11.47 -3.04 -2.12
CA ALA A 23 11.30 -3.43 -0.73
C ALA A 23 9.85 -3.80 -0.41
N THR A 24 8.89 -3.05 -0.96
CA THR A 24 7.46 -3.32 -0.79
C THR A 24 7.05 -4.64 -1.43
N VAL A 25 7.51 -4.91 -2.66
CA VAL A 25 7.27 -6.19 -3.36
C VAL A 25 7.80 -7.36 -2.54
N ARG A 26 9.04 -7.28 -2.05
CA ARG A 26 9.61 -8.32 -1.17
C ARG A 26 8.81 -8.50 0.12
N GLN A 27 8.38 -7.40 0.74
CA GLN A 27 7.61 -7.43 1.98
C GLN A 27 6.27 -8.15 1.80
N VAL A 28 5.49 -7.80 0.78
CA VAL A 28 4.18 -8.45 0.55
C VAL A 28 4.36 -9.92 0.14
N ALA A 29 5.39 -10.24 -0.65
CA ALA A 29 5.72 -11.62 -1.01
C ALA A 29 6.08 -12.46 0.23
N SER A 30 6.84 -11.89 1.18
CA SER A 30 7.19 -12.59 2.44
C SER A 30 5.97 -12.93 3.31
N LEU A 31 4.86 -12.22 3.11
CA LEU A 31 3.57 -12.47 3.78
C LEU A 31 2.66 -13.42 2.97
N GLY A 32 3.16 -13.98 1.86
CA GLY A 32 2.40 -14.89 0.99
C GLY A 32 1.45 -14.20 0.02
N PHE A 33 1.57 -12.89 -0.17
CA PHE A 33 0.81 -12.17 -1.20
C PHE A 33 1.59 -12.12 -2.52
N ASP A 34 0.97 -12.65 -3.57
CA ASP A 34 1.44 -12.48 -4.94
C ASP A 34 0.39 -11.73 -5.77
N PHE A 35 0.69 -10.47 -6.10
CA PHE A 35 -0.16 -9.65 -6.95
C PHE A 35 0.03 -9.91 -8.44
N ILE A 36 1.15 -10.51 -8.85
CA ILE A 36 1.43 -10.66 -10.29
C ILE A 36 0.48 -11.66 -10.93
N THR A 37 0.10 -12.75 -10.25
CA THR A 37 -0.67 -13.88 -10.81
C THR A 37 -1.87 -13.42 -11.65
N THR A 38 -2.69 -12.52 -11.12
CA THR A 38 -3.90 -12.00 -11.78
C THR A 38 -3.84 -10.50 -12.08
N ALA A 39 -2.64 -9.91 -12.07
CA ALA A 39 -2.44 -8.49 -12.26
C ALA A 39 -3.08 -7.99 -13.57
N PRO A 40 -3.59 -6.73 -13.61
CA PRO A 40 -4.10 -6.12 -14.84
C PRO A 40 -3.06 -6.05 -15.98
N SER A 41 -1.77 -5.98 -15.65
CA SER A 41 -0.66 -6.16 -16.58
C SER A 41 0.50 -6.89 -15.91
N LYS A 42 1.29 -7.61 -16.70
CA LYS A 42 2.53 -8.26 -16.24
C LYS A 42 3.75 -7.36 -16.43
N ASP A 43 3.62 -6.33 -17.26
CA ASP A 43 4.69 -5.39 -17.56
C ASP A 43 4.89 -4.41 -16.40
N SER A 44 6.06 -3.80 -16.35
CA SER A 44 6.37 -2.71 -15.43
C SER A 44 6.57 -1.42 -16.21
N PHE A 45 5.95 -0.35 -15.76
CA PHE A 45 5.94 0.92 -16.48
C PHE A 45 5.64 2.10 -15.56
N VAL A 46 6.02 3.30 -16.00
CA VAL A 46 5.70 4.55 -15.32
C VAL A 46 4.34 5.04 -15.79
N VAL A 47 3.50 5.50 -14.86
CA VAL A 47 2.18 6.07 -15.17
C VAL A 47 2.29 7.60 -15.17
N PRO A 48 1.82 8.31 -16.21
CA PRO A 48 1.85 9.77 -16.23
C PRO A 48 1.11 10.38 -15.03
N ALA A 49 1.79 11.23 -14.26
CA ALA A 49 1.23 11.96 -13.11
C ALA A 49 2.11 13.16 -12.73
N ALA A 50 1.64 13.98 -11.77
CA ALA A 50 2.37 15.17 -11.31
C ALA A 50 3.64 14.84 -10.51
N SER A 51 3.63 13.73 -9.76
CA SER A 51 4.80 13.21 -9.04
C SER A 51 5.15 11.79 -9.52
N PRO A 52 6.41 11.33 -9.36
CA PRO A 52 6.85 10.02 -9.85
C PRO A 52 5.94 8.87 -9.40
N THR A 53 5.59 8.01 -10.34
CA THR A 53 4.80 6.80 -10.11
C THR A 53 5.52 5.58 -10.69
N LEU A 54 5.07 4.40 -10.30
CA LEU A 54 5.54 3.15 -10.88
C LEU A 54 4.45 2.09 -10.77
N TYR A 55 4.21 1.36 -11.86
CA TYR A 55 3.54 0.08 -11.81
C TYR A 55 4.59 -1.03 -11.85
N LEU A 56 4.63 -1.87 -10.82
CA LEU A 56 5.61 -2.94 -10.68
C LEU A 56 4.96 -4.16 -10.03
N GLN A 57 5.06 -5.32 -10.69
CA GLN A 57 4.62 -6.62 -10.18
C GLN A 57 3.20 -6.62 -9.58
N GLY A 58 2.25 -6.01 -10.29
CA GLY A 58 0.86 -5.95 -9.84
C GLY A 58 0.59 -4.90 -8.77
N ILE A 59 1.51 -3.99 -8.48
CA ILE A 59 1.34 -2.91 -7.50
C ILE A 59 1.55 -1.56 -8.18
N LEU A 60 0.57 -0.65 -8.03
CA LEU A 60 0.65 0.73 -8.47
C LEU A 60 1.09 1.64 -7.31
N PHE A 61 2.27 2.21 -7.44
CA PHE A 61 2.90 3.17 -6.53
C PHE A 61 2.58 4.59 -6.98
N VAL A 62 1.75 5.30 -6.21
CA VAL A 62 1.26 6.63 -6.56
C VAL A 62 2.01 7.77 -5.89
N SER A 63 2.92 7.50 -4.93
CA SER A 63 3.58 8.54 -4.11
C SER A 63 2.60 9.39 -3.25
N ASP A 64 3.13 10.07 -2.24
CA ASP A 64 2.31 10.83 -1.26
C ASP A 64 1.65 12.08 -1.85
N TYR A 65 2.21 12.62 -2.94
CA TYR A 65 1.74 13.87 -3.55
C TYR A 65 0.68 13.70 -4.65
N ASN A 66 0.44 12.47 -5.13
CA ASN A 66 -0.64 12.22 -6.07
C ASN A 66 -1.87 11.67 -5.33
N LYS A 67 -3.06 11.93 -5.86
CA LYS A 67 -4.27 11.19 -5.46
C LYS A 67 -4.35 9.87 -6.20
N LYS A 68 -4.88 8.84 -5.55
CA LYS A 68 -5.07 7.51 -6.16
C LYS A 68 -5.90 7.58 -7.44
N GLY A 69 -7.01 8.32 -7.43
CA GLY A 69 -7.88 8.47 -8.60
C GLY A 69 -7.15 9.08 -9.81
N ASP A 70 -6.36 10.13 -9.58
CA ASP A 70 -5.64 10.86 -10.64
C ASP A 70 -4.58 10.01 -11.34
N VAL A 71 -4.01 9.01 -10.65
CA VAL A 71 -3.04 8.07 -11.22
C VAL A 71 -3.72 6.81 -11.76
N PHE A 72 -4.80 6.36 -11.12
CA PHE A 72 -5.49 5.14 -11.53
C PHE A 72 -6.14 5.28 -12.91
N MET A 73 -6.65 6.47 -13.26
CA MET A 73 -7.25 6.69 -14.58
C MET A 73 -6.25 6.61 -15.74
N PRO A 74 -5.09 7.31 -15.72
CA PRO A 74 -4.03 7.08 -16.70
C PRO A 74 -3.50 5.64 -16.70
N PHE A 75 -3.48 4.96 -15.54
CA PHE A 75 -3.13 3.54 -15.51
C PHE A 75 -4.13 2.68 -16.30
N LEU A 76 -5.44 2.93 -16.16
CA LEU A 76 -6.48 2.19 -16.88
C LEU A 76 -6.39 2.37 -18.41
N SER A 77 -5.91 3.52 -18.90
CA SER A 77 -5.71 3.72 -20.34
C SER A 77 -4.46 3.02 -20.90
N MET A 78 -3.52 2.63 -20.02
CA MET A 78 -2.29 1.94 -20.41
C MET A 78 -2.43 0.40 -20.40
N ILE A 79 -3.45 -0.14 -19.72
CA ILE A 79 -3.69 -1.58 -19.68
C ILE A 79 -4.68 -2.03 -20.74
N THR A 80 -4.61 -3.30 -21.14
CA THR A 80 -5.43 -3.85 -22.23
C THR A 80 -6.91 -4.03 -21.89
N LYS A 81 -7.24 -4.16 -20.60
CA LYS A 81 -8.61 -4.44 -20.14
C LYS A 81 -8.97 -3.51 -18.98
N SER A 82 -9.93 -2.63 -19.23
CA SER A 82 -10.53 -1.81 -18.18
C SER A 82 -11.54 -2.63 -17.37
N PRO A 83 -11.57 -2.52 -16.03
CA PRO A 83 -12.54 -3.22 -15.20
C PRO A 83 -13.94 -2.62 -15.36
N LYS A 84 -14.96 -3.49 -15.39
CA LYS A 84 -16.37 -3.05 -15.29
C LYS A 84 -16.76 -2.68 -13.86
N LYS A 85 -16.08 -3.29 -12.88
CA LYS A 85 -16.33 -3.14 -11.46
C LYS A 85 -15.03 -3.17 -10.68
N VAL A 86 -14.90 -2.27 -9.71
CA VAL A 86 -13.78 -2.19 -8.77
C VAL A 86 -14.29 -2.39 -7.35
N VAL A 87 -13.66 -3.29 -6.61
CA VAL A 87 -13.80 -3.39 -5.15
C VAL A 87 -12.50 -2.86 -4.56
N PHE A 88 -12.60 -1.78 -3.78
CA PHE A 88 -11.42 -1.12 -3.21
C PHE A 88 -11.49 -1.16 -1.69
N ILE A 89 -10.36 -1.50 -1.07
CA ILE A 89 -10.23 -1.65 0.38
C ILE A 89 -9.06 -0.80 0.82
N ASP A 90 -9.29 0.10 1.75
CA ASP A 90 -8.26 1.01 2.28
C ASP A 90 -8.56 1.38 3.73
N ASP A 91 -7.51 1.63 4.49
CA ASP A 91 -7.57 2.04 5.88
C ASP A 91 -7.74 3.55 6.04
N LYS A 92 -7.80 4.31 4.94
CA LYS A 92 -8.12 5.75 4.96
C LYS A 92 -9.41 5.99 4.20
N ARG A 93 -10.44 6.44 4.92
CA ARG A 93 -11.77 6.80 4.37
C ARG A 93 -11.67 7.72 3.14
N LYS A 94 -10.84 8.75 3.23
CA LYS A 94 -10.59 9.70 2.14
C LYS A 94 -10.17 8.99 0.84
N ASN A 95 -9.30 7.99 0.92
CA ASN A 95 -8.85 7.25 -0.28
C ASN A 95 -10.00 6.47 -0.92
N VAL A 96 -10.88 5.88 -0.11
CA VAL A 96 -12.05 5.14 -0.58
C VAL A 96 -13.03 6.05 -1.30
N GLU A 97 -13.34 7.21 -0.70
CA GLU A 97 -14.30 8.18 -1.25
C GLU A 97 -13.74 8.90 -2.49
N GLU A 98 -12.46 9.28 -2.50
CA GLU A 98 -11.84 9.95 -3.64
C GLU A 98 -11.77 9.05 -4.89
N LEU A 99 -11.47 7.76 -4.70
CA LEU A 99 -11.43 6.81 -5.81
C LEU A 99 -12.85 6.51 -6.34
N GLU A 100 -13.85 6.41 -5.46
CA GLU A 100 -15.26 6.27 -5.86
C GLU A 100 -15.70 7.41 -6.79
N GLN A 101 -15.50 8.65 -6.35
CA GLN A 101 -15.88 9.84 -7.10
C GLN A 101 -15.19 9.92 -8.46
N THR A 102 -13.96 9.40 -8.55
CA THR A 102 -13.22 9.35 -9.81
C THR A 102 -13.84 8.29 -10.73
N LEU A 103 -14.01 7.06 -10.25
CA LEU A 103 -14.45 5.93 -11.06
C LEU A 103 -15.91 6.02 -11.53
N MET A 104 -16.80 6.56 -10.70
CA MET A 104 -18.21 6.75 -11.07
C MET A 104 -18.37 7.68 -12.27
N LYS A 105 -17.50 8.68 -12.44
CA LYS A 105 -17.51 9.58 -13.62
C LYS A 105 -17.22 8.85 -14.93
N TYR A 106 -16.57 7.69 -14.87
CA TYR A 106 -16.24 6.87 -16.02
C TYR A 106 -17.16 5.64 -16.16
N GLY A 107 -18.26 5.59 -15.40
CA GLY A 107 -19.24 4.49 -15.48
C GLY A 107 -18.70 3.15 -14.98
N ILE A 108 -17.65 3.15 -14.16
CA ILE A 108 -17.11 1.94 -13.53
C ILE A 108 -17.88 1.71 -12.22
N GLU A 109 -18.49 0.55 -12.07
CA GLU A 109 -19.15 0.17 -10.81
C GLU A 109 -18.13 0.12 -9.67
N TYR A 110 -18.50 0.63 -8.51
CA TYR A 110 -17.58 0.73 -7.38
C TYR A 110 -18.19 0.18 -6.08
N VAL A 111 -17.37 -0.56 -5.34
CA VAL A 111 -17.65 -0.96 -3.96
C VAL A 111 -16.45 -0.58 -3.10
N GLY A 112 -16.61 0.45 -2.28
CA GLY A 112 -15.58 0.90 -1.34
C GLY A 112 -15.75 0.25 0.04
N ILE A 113 -14.65 -0.26 0.59
CA ILE A 113 -14.60 -0.83 1.95
C ILE A 113 -13.59 -0.01 2.76
N TYR A 114 -14.09 0.78 3.71
CA TYR A 114 -13.25 1.45 4.69
C TYR A 114 -12.88 0.47 5.81
N TYR A 115 -11.61 0.07 5.87
CA TYR A 115 -11.13 -0.93 6.82
C TYR A 115 -10.73 -0.28 8.15
N THR A 116 -11.61 -0.34 9.14
CA THR A 116 -11.44 0.35 10.44
C THR A 116 -10.66 -0.44 11.48
N ALA A 117 -10.38 -1.74 11.27
CA ALA A 117 -9.76 -2.56 12.31
C ALA A 117 -8.35 -2.07 12.70
N ILE A 118 -7.70 -1.28 11.85
CA ILE A 118 -6.41 -0.64 12.18
C ILE A 118 -6.52 0.38 13.31
N GLU A 119 -7.69 1.01 13.49
CA GLU A 119 -7.94 1.99 14.57
C GLU A 119 -7.98 1.33 15.95
N HIS A 120 -8.24 0.02 15.98
CA HIS A 120 -8.25 -0.79 17.20
C HIS A 120 -6.93 -1.53 17.44
N ALA A 121 -5.98 -1.45 16.51
CA ALA A 121 -4.67 -2.06 16.69
C ALA A 121 -3.87 -1.30 17.75
N LYS A 122 -3.12 -2.02 18.58
CA LYS A 122 -2.17 -1.39 19.50
C LYS A 122 -1.15 -0.59 18.68
N PRO A 123 -0.78 0.64 19.11
CA PRO A 123 0.23 1.41 18.42
C PRO A 123 1.54 0.62 18.38
N VAL A 124 2.08 0.43 17.17
CA VAL A 124 3.37 -0.23 16.94
C VAL A 124 4.53 0.70 17.32
N TYR A 125 4.28 2.01 17.30
CA TYR A 125 5.24 3.05 17.65
C TYR A 125 5.00 3.56 19.07
N SER A 126 6.08 3.59 19.87
CA SER A 126 6.15 4.30 21.14
C SER A 126 7.27 5.34 21.03
N ARG A 127 6.94 6.61 21.28
CA ARG A 127 7.91 7.70 21.20
C ARG A 127 9.05 7.50 22.19
N ASP A 128 8.71 7.23 23.44
CA ASP A 128 9.68 7.04 24.52
C ASP A 128 10.63 5.86 24.20
N LEU A 129 10.09 4.79 23.60
CA LEU A 129 10.87 3.64 23.17
C LEU A 129 11.81 4.00 22.02
N ALA A 130 11.33 4.76 21.03
CA ALA A 130 12.14 5.20 19.90
C ALA A 130 13.26 6.16 20.32
N GLU A 131 12.96 7.09 21.24
CA GLU A 131 13.94 8.01 21.83
C GLU A 131 15.00 7.24 22.62
N TYR A 132 14.61 6.19 23.33
CA TYR A 132 15.56 5.32 24.03
C TYR A 132 16.42 4.51 23.05
N GLN A 133 15.82 3.87 22.04
CA GLN A 133 16.54 3.12 21.00
C GLN A 133 17.55 4.00 20.24
N TYR A 134 17.24 5.28 20.05
CA TYR A 134 18.13 6.23 19.39
C TYR A 134 19.47 6.40 20.11
N LYS A 135 19.52 6.22 21.44
CA LYS A 135 20.78 6.20 22.21
C LYS A 135 21.72 5.07 21.78
N PHE A 136 21.17 4.01 21.19
CA PHE A 136 21.90 2.81 20.74
C PHE A 136 21.95 2.73 19.21
N LEU A 137 21.96 3.85 18.50
CA LEU A 137 21.91 3.85 17.03
C LEU A 137 23.02 2.98 16.38
N ASP A 138 24.21 2.94 16.99
CA ASP A 138 25.35 2.12 16.55
C ASP A 138 25.17 0.62 16.85
N LYS A 139 24.22 0.27 17.71
CA LYS A 139 23.89 -1.09 18.16
C LYS A 139 22.38 -1.24 18.22
N ILE A 140 21.73 -1.27 17.05
CA ILE A 140 20.27 -1.35 16.94
C ILE A 140 19.71 -2.44 17.87
N ILE A 141 18.91 -2.03 18.85
CA ILE A 141 18.25 -2.92 19.82
C ILE A 141 16.76 -3.09 19.48
N SER A 142 16.23 -4.28 19.76
CA SER A 142 14.81 -4.56 19.55
C SER A 142 13.91 -3.80 20.54
N ASN A 143 12.61 -3.75 20.27
CA ASN A 143 11.64 -3.14 21.19
C ASN A 143 11.62 -3.86 22.54
N GLU A 144 11.78 -5.18 22.56
CA GLU A 144 11.83 -6.00 23.78
C GLU A 144 13.08 -5.67 24.60
N ALA A 145 14.24 -5.56 23.94
CA ALA A 145 15.50 -5.20 24.59
C ALA A 145 15.45 -3.77 25.16
N ALA A 146 14.94 -2.81 24.39
CA ALA A 146 14.78 -1.43 24.84
C ALA A 146 13.83 -1.34 26.05
N ASN A 147 12.68 -2.03 26.01
CA ASN A 147 11.76 -2.08 27.14
C ASN A 147 12.40 -2.71 28.38
N PHE A 148 13.17 -3.78 28.21
CA PHE A 148 13.89 -4.42 29.31
C PHE A 148 14.87 -3.45 29.98
N LEU A 149 15.68 -2.74 29.21
CA LEU A 149 16.65 -1.79 29.75
C LEU A 149 15.97 -0.58 30.42
N MET A 150 14.92 -0.03 29.80
CA MET A 150 14.12 1.06 30.38
C MET A 150 13.49 0.68 31.72
N GLN A 151 12.96 -0.55 31.85
CA GLN A 151 12.35 -1.04 33.11
C GLN A 151 13.36 -1.22 34.24
N HIS A 152 14.63 -1.46 33.91
CA HIS A 152 15.70 -1.70 34.89
C HIS A 152 16.61 -0.49 35.10
N GLY A 153 16.32 0.66 34.48
CA GLY A 153 17.10 1.89 34.61
C GLY A 153 18.54 1.77 34.09
N LEU A 154 18.76 0.87 33.13
CA LEU A 154 20.06 0.68 32.49
C LEU A 154 20.13 1.60 31.25
N GLU A 155 21.28 2.22 31.00
CA GLU A 155 21.59 2.98 29.79
C GLU A 155 22.83 2.41 29.10
#